data_AF-A0A7S0NYQ9-F1
#
_entry.id   AF-A0A7S0NYQ9-F1
#
_cell.length_a   1.000
_cell.length_b   1.000
_cell.length_c   1.000
_cell.angle_alpha   90.00
_cell.angle_beta   90.00
_cell.angle_gamma   90.00
#
_symmetry.space_group_name_H-M   'P 1'
#
loop_
_entity.id
_entity.type
_entity.pdbx_description
1 polymer ?
#
loop_
_entity_poly.entity_id
_entity_poly.type
_entity_poly.pdbx_seq_one_letter_code
_entity_poly.pdbx_strand_id
1 'polypeptide(L)'
;MADFRVHARLASAEGGDDDEVVKAAYMTLPPSLAVPSIADSCFHCFDYTNGLADLVVGYMGAPFDAAADEMTSAALMVTVRNGRGRQMLQRAIARQRVEVLQDGGHGGGALPSSGDRRELTLQTVSRDTMVRSLLEEGFVAAEVGAPPWLGELLASLVRLALPQGLEFGKYSIDYHYLRNQLVARRRMGEARAARHIPTYAKAIMRPYEAAMRELEVEMRGVASGKSPAGSSTLVEACRKSVGEQLSTLRTRVHELWAKRS
;
A
#
# COMPACT_ATOMS: atom_id res chain seq x y z
N MET A 1 11.27 -4.79 -1.49
CA MET A 1 9.90 -4.62 -1.95
C MET A 1 8.97 -5.37 -1.03
N ALA A 2 7.99 -4.67 -0.46
CA ALA A 2 6.86 -5.31 0.20
C ALA A 2 6.32 -6.45 -0.69
N ASP A 3 6.07 -7.60 -0.08
CA ASP A 3 5.83 -8.87 -0.78
C ASP A 3 4.35 -9.26 -0.80
N PHE A 4 3.47 -8.32 -0.41
CA PHE A 4 2.02 -8.50 -0.29
C PHE A 4 1.61 -9.64 0.64
N ARG A 5 2.45 -9.94 1.63
CA ARG A 5 2.17 -10.87 2.72
C ARG A 5 2.08 -10.12 4.04
N VAL A 6 1.29 -10.67 4.96
CA VAL A 6 1.29 -10.27 6.36
C VAL A 6 2.24 -11.20 7.10
N HIS A 7 3.29 -10.62 7.66
CA HIS A 7 4.30 -11.33 8.44
C HIS A 7 3.91 -11.20 9.91
N ALA A 8 3.64 -12.31 10.58
CA ALA A 8 3.30 -12.37 12.00
C ALA A 8 4.36 -13.21 12.73
N ARG A 9 4.95 -12.61 13.77
CA ARG A 9 5.85 -13.32 14.69
C ARG A 9 5.05 -13.76 15.90
N LEU A 10 5.00 -15.06 16.13
CA LEU A 10 4.26 -15.70 17.21
C LEU A 10 5.25 -16.21 18.23
N ALA A 11 4.96 -15.92 19.51
CA ALA A 11 5.73 -16.49 20.60
C ALA A 11 5.63 -18.02 20.55
N SER A 12 6.75 -18.71 20.77
CA SER A 12 6.74 -20.17 20.86
C SER A 12 5.75 -20.63 21.93
N ALA A 13 4.78 -21.47 21.55
CA ALA A 13 3.80 -22.02 22.48
C ALA A 13 4.43 -22.87 23.59
N GLU A 14 5.67 -23.35 23.39
CA GLU A 14 6.42 -24.18 24.34
C GLU A 14 7.44 -23.39 25.18
N GLY A 15 7.47 -22.05 25.05
CA GLY A 15 8.34 -21.20 25.88
C GLY A 15 9.83 -21.26 25.52
N GLY A 16 10.17 -21.68 24.29
CA GLY A 16 11.53 -21.61 23.74
C GLY A 16 11.84 -20.27 23.06
N ASP A 17 13.12 -20.01 22.76
CA ASP A 17 13.61 -18.80 22.07
C ASP A 17 13.27 -18.74 20.57
N ASP A 18 12.75 -19.83 19.99
CA ASP A 18 12.43 -19.92 18.57
C ASP A 18 10.98 -19.47 18.31
N ASP A 19 10.81 -18.17 18.08
CA ASP A 19 9.55 -17.61 17.64
C ASP A 19 9.16 -18.12 16.23
N GLU A 20 7.90 -18.48 16.06
CA GLU A 20 7.35 -18.88 14.77
C GLU A 20 7.06 -17.63 13.92
N VAL A 21 7.45 -17.65 12.65
CA VAL A 21 7.12 -16.59 11.68
C VAL A 21 6.13 -17.13 10.65
N VAL A 22 4.92 -16.57 10.65
CA VAL A 22 3.87 -16.86 9.66
C VAL A 22 3.86 -15.77 8.61
N LYS A 23 3.92 -16.14 7.32
CA LYS A 23 3.86 -15.21 6.18
C LYS A 23 2.66 -15.51 5.31
N ALA A 24 1.49 -15.03 5.70
CA ALA A 24 0.25 -15.27 4.96
C ALA A 24 0.11 -14.24 3.81
N ALA A 25 -0.10 -14.70 2.57
CA ALA A 25 -0.51 -13.81 1.49
C ALA A 25 -1.77 -13.01 1.83
N TYR A 26 -1.77 -11.70 1.56
CA TYR A 26 -2.87 -10.80 1.94
C TYR A 26 -4.24 -11.31 1.47
N MET A 27 -4.29 -11.88 0.26
CA MET A 27 -5.53 -12.39 -0.35
C MET A 27 -6.13 -13.60 0.37
N THR A 28 -5.38 -14.31 1.22
CA THR A 28 -5.88 -15.46 1.99
C THR A 28 -6.61 -15.02 3.26
N LEU A 29 -6.41 -13.78 3.69
CA LEU A 29 -7.08 -13.22 4.85
C LEU A 29 -8.55 -12.92 4.51
N PRO A 30 -9.50 -13.25 5.40
CA PRO A 30 -10.91 -12.89 5.23
C PRO A 30 -11.09 -11.37 5.12
N PRO A 31 -11.64 -10.86 4.00
CA PRO A 31 -11.92 -9.44 3.86
C PRO A 31 -12.84 -8.86 4.95
N SER A 32 -13.73 -9.68 5.51
CA SER A 32 -14.63 -9.28 6.61
C SER A 32 -13.90 -8.80 7.87
N LEU A 33 -12.65 -9.22 8.09
CA LEU A 33 -11.85 -8.78 9.23
C LEU A 33 -11.23 -7.39 9.05
N ALA A 34 -11.13 -6.89 7.82
CA ALA A 34 -10.31 -5.73 7.49
C ALA A 34 -10.81 -4.43 8.15
N VAL A 35 -12.10 -4.11 7.99
CA VAL A 35 -12.71 -2.91 8.57
C VAL A 35 -12.79 -2.94 10.10
N PRO A 36 -13.31 -3.99 10.77
CA PRO A 36 -13.42 -4.00 12.23
C PRO A 36 -12.06 -4.00 12.94
N SER A 37 -10.98 -4.40 12.26
CA SER A 37 -9.61 -4.37 12.80
C SER A 37 -8.97 -2.98 12.78
N ILE A 38 -9.62 -1.97 12.16
CA ILE A 38 -9.08 -0.62 12.01
C ILE A 38 -9.97 0.36 12.77
N ALA A 39 -9.38 1.08 13.73
CA ALA A 39 -10.09 2.12 14.48
C ALA A 39 -10.58 3.24 13.55
N ASP A 40 -11.74 3.82 13.88
CA ASP A 40 -12.34 4.89 13.05
C ASP A 40 -11.41 6.10 12.85
N SER A 41 -10.63 6.45 13.88
CA SER A 41 -9.65 7.54 13.79
C SER A 41 -8.59 7.30 12.70
N CYS A 42 -8.23 6.04 12.43
CA CYS A 42 -7.26 5.68 11.40
C CYS A 42 -7.80 5.95 9.99
N PHE A 43 -9.13 5.87 9.78
CA PHE A 43 -9.77 6.27 8.53
C PHE A 43 -9.85 7.79 8.34
N HIS A 44 -9.49 8.56 9.36
CA HIS A 44 -9.43 10.02 9.33
C HIS A 44 -8.01 10.57 9.48
N CYS A 45 -7.00 9.70 9.55
CA CYS A 45 -5.60 10.10 9.69
C CYS A 45 -5.00 10.48 8.32
N PHE A 46 -4.28 11.61 8.28
CA PHE A 46 -3.53 12.06 7.11
C PHE A 46 -2.05 12.31 7.44
N ASP A 47 -1.56 11.71 8.53
CA ASP A 47 -0.18 11.90 9.00
C ASP A 47 0.62 10.59 8.96
N TYR A 48 0.60 9.93 7.80
CA TYR A 48 1.17 8.58 7.68
C TYR A 48 2.70 8.55 7.84
N THR A 49 3.35 9.68 7.60
CA THR A 49 4.81 9.83 7.72
C THR A 49 5.25 10.50 9.02
N ASN A 50 4.32 10.76 9.95
CA ASN A 50 4.59 11.47 11.20
C ASN A 50 5.34 12.80 10.97
N GLY A 51 4.64 13.76 10.40
CA GLY A 51 5.16 15.02 9.86
C GLY A 51 5.77 15.95 10.91
N LEU A 52 5.40 15.79 12.18
CA LEU A 52 5.87 16.61 13.30
C LEU A 52 7.04 16.01 14.08
N ALA A 53 7.43 14.77 13.80
CA ALA A 53 8.57 14.15 14.46
C ALA A 53 9.90 14.82 14.08
N ASP A 54 10.91 14.66 14.93
CA ASP A 54 12.29 15.05 14.61
C ASP A 54 12.97 13.99 13.71
N LEU A 55 12.69 12.72 14.00
CA LEU A 55 13.21 11.53 13.33
C LEU A 55 12.09 10.50 13.21
N VAL A 56 11.91 9.90 12.04
CA VAL A 56 10.90 8.86 11.77
C VAL A 56 11.60 7.59 11.33
N VAL A 57 11.19 6.46 11.89
CA VAL A 57 11.67 5.12 11.53
C VAL A 57 10.48 4.29 11.07
N GLY A 58 10.62 3.61 9.94
CA GLY A 58 9.59 2.72 9.40
C GLY A 58 10.16 1.87 8.27
N TYR A 59 9.30 1.20 7.52
CA TYR A 59 9.73 0.27 6.46
C TYR A 59 9.13 0.58 5.09
N MET A 60 8.16 1.50 5.00
CA MET A 60 7.34 1.70 3.79
C MET A 60 8.13 2.02 2.52
N GLY A 61 9.27 2.71 2.64
CA GLY A 61 10.16 3.04 1.53
C GLY A 61 11.45 2.23 1.50
N ALA A 62 11.61 1.28 2.43
CA ALA A 62 12.83 0.48 2.53
C ALA A 62 12.86 -0.63 1.45
N PRO A 63 14.06 -1.01 0.97
CA PRO A 63 14.21 -2.25 0.22
C PRO A 63 13.84 -3.46 1.12
N PHE A 64 13.43 -4.55 0.49
CA PHE A 64 13.02 -5.78 1.17
C PHE A 64 13.13 -6.96 0.19
N ASP A 65 14.02 -7.90 0.40
CA ASP A 65 14.06 -9.11 -0.40
C ASP A 65 13.28 -10.21 0.29
N ALA A 66 12.09 -10.54 -0.23
CA ALA A 66 11.25 -11.58 0.38
C ALA A 66 11.91 -12.98 0.42
N ALA A 67 13.01 -13.20 -0.32
CA ALA A 67 13.76 -14.44 -0.27
C ALA A 67 14.85 -14.48 0.83
N ALA A 68 15.30 -13.33 1.31
CA ALA A 68 16.44 -13.22 2.23
C ALA A 68 16.14 -12.46 3.53
N ASP A 69 15.16 -11.55 3.49
CA ASP A 69 14.83 -10.67 4.59
C ASP A 69 13.72 -11.24 5.47
N GLU A 70 13.92 -11.12 6.78
CA GLU A 70 12.92 -11.33 7.81
C GLU A 70 12.60 -10.00 8.50
N MET A 71 11.48 -9.93 9.21
CA MET A 71 11.10 -8.72 9.95
C MET A 71 12.20 -8.22 10.91
N THR A 72 13.02 -9.13 11.43
CA THR A 72 14.10 -8.84 12.39
C THR A 72 15.43 -8.45 11.76
N SER A 73 15.63 -8.73 10.47
CA SER A 73 16.88 -8.45 9.75
C SER A 73 16.72 -7.41 8.65
N ALA A 74 15.49 -7.15 8.21
CA ALA A 74 15.19 -6.22 7.14
C ALA A 74 15.65 -4.79 7.45
N ALA A 75 16.14 -4.11 6.42
CA ALA A 75 16.50 -2.71 6.50
C ALA A 75 15.27 -1.84 6.80
N LEU A 76 15.47 -0.79 7.58
CA LEU A 76 14.45 0.23 7.86
C LEU A 76 14.77 1.52 7.12
N MET A 77 13.72 2.25 6.77
CA MET A 77 13.80 3.62 6.28
C MET A 77 13.81 4.59 7.46
N VAL A 78 14.80 5.47 7.47
CA VAL A 78 14.92 6.56 8.45
C VAL A 78 14.73 7.90 7.74
N THR A 79 13.80 8.72 8.22
CA THR A 79 13.58 10.10 7.72
C THR A 79 14.00 11.10 8.79
N VAL A 80 15.07 11.84 8.51
CA VAL A 80 15.57 12.93 9.37
C VAL A 80 14.88 14.23 8.95
N ARG A 81 14.13 14.86 9.87
CA ARG A 81 13.32 16.04 9.53
C ARG A 81 13.97 17.37 9.92
N ASN A 82 14.83 17.35 10.95
CA ASN A 82 15.51 18.56 11.43
C ASN A 82 16.84 18.25 12.13
N GLY A 83 17.50 19.30 12.63
CA GLY A 83 18.79 19.19 13.32
C GLY A 83 18.74 18.31 14.58
N ARG A 84 17.63 18.29 15.31
CA ARG A 84 17.48 17.43 16.50
C ARG A 84 17.41 15.96 16.12
N GLY A 85 16.62 15.63 15.10
CA GLY A 85 16.56 14.27 14.56
C GLY A 85 17.91 13.81 14.00
N ARG A 86 18.67 14.71 13.38
CA ARG A 86 20.03 14.43 12.91
C ARG A 86 20.96 14.07 14.08
N GLN A 87 20.91 14.83 15.17
CA GLN A 87 21.69 14.52 16.37
C GLN A 87 21.30 13.17 16.99
N MET A 88 20.01 12.81 16.99
CA MET A 88 19.55 11.50 17.45
C MET A 88 20.16 10.36 16.64
N LEU A 89 20.09 10.45 15.30
CA LEU A 89 20.66 9.44 14.41
C LEU A 89 22.19 9.34 14.55
N GLN A 90 22.89 10.48 14.57
CA GLN A 90 24.35 10.52 14.74
C GLN A 90 24.80 9.88 16.06
N ARG A 91 24.06 10.08 17.16
CA ARG A 91 24.35 9.42 18.44
C ARG A 91 24.14 7.90 18.38
N ALA A 92 23.17 7.41 17.62
CA ALA A 92 22.95 5.98 17.44
C ALA A 92 24.08 5.34 16.62
N ILE A 93 24.50 6.01 15.54
CA ILE A 93 25.63 5.59 14.69
C ILE A 93 26.94 5.59 15.49
N ALA A 94 27.23 6.66 16.22
CA ALA A 94 28.45 6.77 17.04
C ALA A 94 28.54 5.69 18.14
N ARG A 95 27.40 5.16 18.58
CA ARG A 95 27.31 4.04 19.53
C ARG A 95 27.22 2.67 18.86
N GLN A 96 27.40 2.59 17.54
CA GLN A 96 27.33 1.37 16.75
C GLN A 96 26.01 0.60 16.94
N ARG A 97 24.91 1.34 17.19
CA ARG A 97 23.57 0.74 17.35
C ARG A 97 22.79 0.66 16.03
N VAL A 98 23.22 1.43 15.04
CA VAL A 98 22.60 1.51 13.72
C VAL A 98 23.71 1.61 12.69
N GLU A 99 23.61 0.80 11.66
CA GLU A 99 24.40 0.91 10.43
C GLU A 99 23.58 1.65 9.38
N VAL A 100 24.21 2.60 8.69
CA VAL A 100 23.59 3.29 7.55
C VAL A 100 24.00 2.56 6.28
N LEU A 101 23.06 1.83 5.70
CA LEU A 101 23.30 1.08 4.46
C LEU A 101 23.35 1.99 3.23
N GLN A 102 22.56 3.06 3.24
CA GLN A 102 22.50 4.02 2.15
C GLN A 102 21.99 5.38 2.63
N ASP A 103 22.67 6.45 2.22
CA ASP A 103 22.21 7.82 2.41
C ASP A 103 21.57 8.40 1.13
N GLY A 104 20.53 9.22 1.29
CA GLY A 104 19.94 9.95 0.17
C GLY A 104 18.96 11.05 0.59
N GLY A 105 18.46 11.80 -0.40
CA GLY A 105 17.55 12.93 -0.18
C GLY A 105 18.17 14.30 -0.50
N HIS A 106 17.76 15.35 0.21
CA HIS A 106 18.20 16.72 -0.09
C HIS A 106 19.70 16.90 0.24
N GLY A 107 20.54 16.87 -0.80
CA GLY A 107 22.01 16.97 -0.71
C GLY A 107 22.76 15.63 -0.74
N GLY A 108 22.12 14.50 -1.09
CA GLY A 108 22.74 13.18 -1.20
C GLY A 108 22.35 12.41 -2.46
N GLY A 109 22.77 11.15 -2.56
CA GLY A 109 22.43 10.24 -3.66
C GLY A 109 20.93 9.88 -3.72
N ALA A 110 20.52 9.21 -4.79
CA ALA A 110 19.13 8.77 -4.94
C ALA A 110 18.88 7.47 -4.15
N LEU A 111 17.89 7.49 -3.25
CA LEU A 111 17.34 6.27 -2.65
C LEU A 111 16.57 5.46 -3.72
N PRO A 112 16.47 4.13 -3.60
CA PRO A 112 15.74 3.30 -4.54
C PRO A 112 14.30 3.78 -4.74
N SER A 113 13.91 4.02 -5.98
CA SER A 113 12.57 4.48 -6.36
C SER A 113 12.32 4.08 -7.81
N SER A 114 11.44 3.12 -8.06
CA SER A 114 11.14 2.65 -9.42
C SER A 114 9.69 2.19 -9.58
N GLY A 115 9.22 2.18 -10.84
CA GLY A 115 7.81 1.91 -11.18
C GLY A 115 6.96 3.18 -11.27
N ASP A 116 5.69 3.02 -11.60
CA ASP A 116 4.66 4.06 -11.49
C ASP A 116 3.52 3.53 -10.62
N ARG A 117 3.19 4.28 -9.58
CA ARG A 117 2.15 3.94 -8.61
C ARG A 117 0.74 4.38 -9.00
N ARG A 118 0.59 5.37 -9.89
CA ARG A 118 -0.65 6.15 -9.98
C ARG A 118 -1.86 5.29 -10.38
N GLU A 119 -1.70 4.51 -11.44
CA GLU A 119 -2.77 3.63 -11.93
C GLU A 119 -3.10 2.54 -10.91
N LEU A 120 -2.07 1.92 -10.34
CA LEU A 120 -2.23 0.92 -9.30
C LEU A 120 -2.98 1.49 -8.08
N THR A 121 -2.65 2.71 -7.65
CA THR A 121 -3.36 3.40 -6.56
C THR A 121 -4.85 3.52 -6.86
N LEU A 122 -5.24 3.99 -8.05
CA LEU A 122 -6.64 4.14 -8.42
C LEU A 122 -7.35 2.78 -8.45
N GLN A 123 -6.73 1.77 -9.03
CA GLN A 123 -7.28 0.41 -9.09
C GLN A 123 -7.46 -0.20 -7.70
N THR A 124 -6.49 0.00 -6.80
CA THR A 124 -6.60 -0.45 -5.42
C THR A 124 -7.76 0.26 -4.73
N VAL A 125 -7.85 1.59 -4.81
CA VAL A 125 -8.96 2.34 -4.18
C VAL A 125 -10.32 1.89 -4.71
N SER A 126 -10.46 1.68 -6.03
CA SER A 126 -11.74 1.31 -6.63
C SER A 126 -12.18 -0.13 -6.34
N ARG A 127 -11.24 -1.07 -6.17
CA ARG A 127 -11.53 -2.51 -6.07
C ARG A 127 -11.40 -3.08 -4.66
N ASP A 128 -10.75 -2.35 -3.76
CA ASP A 128 -10.50 -2.83 -2.41
C ASP A 128 -11.82 -3.03 -1.66
N THR A 129 -12.03 -4.27 -1.21
CA THR A 129 -13.19 -4.70 -0.45
C THR A 129 -13.39 -3.91 0.84
N MET A 130 -12.32 -3.43 1.48
CA MET A 130 -12.37 -2.52 2.62
C MET A 130 -12.98 -1.17 2.23
N VAL A 131 -12.54 -0.59 1.11
CA VAL A 131 -13.09 0.68 0.60
C VAL A 131 -14.58 0.53 0.27
N ARG A 132 -14.94 -0.56 -0.40
CA ARG A 132 -16.33 -0.88 -0.73
C ARG A 132 -17.18 -1.06 0.53
N SER A 133 -16.69 -1.81 1.52
CA SER A 133 -17.36 -2.00 2.82
C SER A 133 -17.59 -0.68 3.56
N LEU A 134 -16.69 0.30 3.40
CA LEU A 134 -16.79 1.60 4.04
C LEU A 134 -17.72 2.58 3.31
N LEU A 135 -18.03 2.35 2.03
CA LEU A 135 -18.64 3.35 1.14
C LEU A 135 -19.92 2.89 0.44
N GLU A 136 -20.07 1.60 0.13
CA GLU A 136 -21.25 1.03 -0.51
C GLU A 136 -22.27 0.56 0.53
N GLU A 137 -23.54 0.91 0.34
CA GLU A 137 -24.61 0.41 1.19
C GLU A 137 -24.96 -1.03 0.83
N GLY A 138 -25.05 -1.90 1.83
CA GLY A 138 -25.38 -3.32 1.63
C GLY A 138 -24.24 -4.18 1.09
N PHE A 139 -23.03 -3.64 0.89
CA PHE A 139 -21.87 -4.47 0.55
C PHE A 139 -21.49 -5.36 1.73
N VAL A 140 -21.44 -6.67 1.48
CA VAL A 140 -21.02 -7.67 2.45
C VAL A 140 -19.68 -8.24 2.00
N ALA A 141 -18.64 -8.02 2.80
CA ALA A 141 -17.32 -8.57 2.56
C ALA A 141 -17.34 -10.10 2.70
N ALA A 142 -16.51 -10.80 1.91
CA ALA A 142 -16.41 -12.24 2.01
C ALA A 142 -15.85 -12.66 3.38
N GLU A 143 -16.41 -13.73 3.94
CA GLU A 143 -15.96 -14.34 5.21
C GLU A 143 -14.77 -15.28 5.04
N VAL A 144 -14.40 -15.59 3.79
CA VAL A 144 -13.29 -16.49 3.46
C VAL A 144 -12.41 -15.81 2.41
N GLY A 145 -11.11 -15.84 2.62
CA GLY A 145 -10.13 -15.38 1.64
C GLY A 145 -9.92 -16.39 0.50
N ALA A 146 -8.97 -16.09 -0.39
CA ALA A 146 -8.55 -17.01 -1.43
C ALA A 146 -7.92 -18.28 -0.83
N PRO A 147 -8.05 -19.44 -1.49
CA PRO A 147 -7.31 -20.65 -1.11
C PRO A 147 -5.80 -20.36 -1.02
N PRO A 148 -5.06 -20.94 -0.05
CA PRO A 148 -3.65 -20.61 0.19
C PRO A 148 -2.76 -20.68 -1.06
N TRP A 149 -2.88 -21.75 -1.85
CA TRP A 149 -2.10 -21.92 -3.08
C TRP A 149 -2.35 -20.80 -4.10
N LEU A 150 -3.60 -20.31 -4.20
CA LEU A 150 -3.98 -19.24 -5.10
C LEU A 150 -3.50 -17.89 -4.57
N GLY A 151 -3.64 -17.66 -3.27
CA GLY A 151 -3.14 -16.46 -2.60
C GLY A 151 -1.63 -16.29 -2.77
N GLU A 152 -0.86 -17.36 -2.59
CA GLU A 152 0.60 -17.33 -2.77
C GLU A 152 1.02 -17.08 -4.21
N LEU A 153 0.31 -17.67 -5.18
CA LEU A 153 0.53 -17.40 -6.60
C LEU A 153 0.26 -15.92 -6.92
N LEU A 154 -0.89 -15.39 -6.47
CA LEU A 154 -1.27 -14.00 -6.70
C LEU A 154 -0.29 -13.01 -6.03
N ALA A 155 0.11 -13.25 -4.79
CA ALA A 155 1.09 -12.42 -4.09
C ALA A 155 2.42 -12.37 -4.85
N SER A 156 2.87 -13.51 -5.37
CA SER A 156 4.10 -13.62 -6.15
C SER A 156 4.01 -12.88 -7.49
N LEU A 157 2.86 -12.91 -8.16
CA LEU A 157 2.62 -12.15 -9.39
C LEU A 157 2.51 -10.65 -9.13
N VAL A 158 1.75 -10.24 -8.11
CA VAL A 158 1.58 -8.83 -7.74
C VAL A 158 2.92 -8.20 -7.38
N ARG A 159 3.79 -8.91 -6.65
CA ARG A 159 5.16 -8.45 -6.34
C ARG A 159 5.92 -7.97 -7.59
N LEU A 160 5.73 -8.57 -8.76
CA LEU A 160 6.44 -8.16 -9.98
C LEU A 160 5.92 -6.84 -10.57
N ALA A 161 4.67 -6.48 -10.27
CA ALA A 161 4.02 -5.28 -10.79
C ALA A 161 4.05 -4.09 -9.81
N LEU A 162 4.43 -4.32 -8.54
CA LEU A 162 4.47 -3.26 -7.54
C LEU A 162 5.62 -2.28 -7.79
N PRO A 163 5.41 -0.97 -7.53
CA PRO A 163 6.50 -0.01 -7.43
C PRO A 163 7.46 -0.40 -6.30
N GLN A 164 8.69 0.11 -6.34
CA GLN A 164 9.75 -0.24 -5.39
C GLN A 164 10.29 0.97 -4.63
N GLY A 165 10.78 0.70 -3.41
CA GLY A 165 11.43 1.68 -2.55
C GLY A 165 10.51 2.86 -2.25
N LEU A 166 11.01 4.08 -2.44
CA LEU A 166 10.23 5.30 -2.18
C LEU A 166 8.95 5.37 -3.02
N GLU A 167 8.93 4.78 -4.21
CA GLU A 167 7.73 4.79 -5.06
C GLU A 167 6.62 3.92 -4.47
N PHE A 168 6.97 2.80 -3.82
CA PHE A 168 6.02 2.00 -3.02
C PHE A 168 5.54 2.76 -1.78
N GLY A 169 6.43 3.45 -1.09
CA GLY A 169 6.05 4.30 0.03
C GLY A 169 5.00 5.35 -0.36
N LYS A 170 5.21 6.02 -1.51
CA LYS A 170 4.22 6.95 -2.08
C LYS A 170 2.93 6.25 -2.49
N TYR A 171 2.98 5.04 -3.06
CA TYR A 171 1.78 4.26 -3.41
C TYR A 171 0.90 4.06 -2.17
N SER A 172 1.52 3.64 -1.06
CA SER A 172 0.81 3.39 0.19
C SER A 172 0.22 4.69 0.74
N ILE A 173 0.97 5.80 0.71
CA ILE A 173 0.45 7.13 1.13
C ILE A 173 -0.75 7.55 0.27
N ASP A 174 -0.64 7.47 -1.05
CA ASP A 174 -1.69 7.92 -1.97
C ASP A 174 -2.97 7.09 -1.75
N TYR A 175 -2.88 5.76 -1.69
CA TYR A 175 -4.02 4.88 -1.42
C TYR A 175 -4.71 5.22 -0.09
N HIS A 176 -3.96 5.33 1.01
CA HIS A 176 -4.52 5.61 2.32
C HIS A 176 -5.19 6.99 2.39
N TYR A 177 -4.58 8.02 1.78
CA TYR A 177 -5.15 9.35 1.79
C TYR A 177 -6.43 9.43 0.94
N LEU A 178 -6.46 8.80 -0.23
CA LEU A 178 -7.65 8.75 -1.08
C LEU A 178 -8.81 8.03 -0.39
N ARG A 179 -8.55 6.83 0.18
CA ARG A 179 -9.54 6.12 1.00
C ARG A 179 -10.05 6.99 2.15
N ASN A 180 -9.13 7.58 2.92
CA ASN A 180 -9.48 8.36 4.10
C ASN A 180 -10.25 9.63 3.73
N GLN A 181 -9.97 10.25 2.57
CA GLN A 181 -10.75 11.38 2.05
C GLN A 181 -12.20 10.97 1.77
N LEU A 182 -12.41 9.82 1.12
CA LEU A 182 -13.76 9.30 0.85
C LEU A 182 -14.53 9.05 2.15
N VAL A 183 -13.89 8.42 3.13
CA VAL A 183 -14.51 8.14 4.45
C VAL A 183 -14.82 9.45 5.19
N ALA A 184 -13.87 10.39 5.24
CA ALA A 184 -14.05 11.67 5.91
C ALA A 184 -15.20 12.48 5.29
N ARG A 185 -15.30 12.53 3.96
CA ARG A 185 -16.42 13.17 3.26
C ARG A 185 -17.75 12.52 3.59
N ARG A 186 -17.82 11.19 3.56
CA ARG A 186 -19.05 10.42 3.86
C ARG A 186 -19.51 10.63 5.30
N ARG A 187 -18.60 10.60 6.28
CA ARG A 187 -18.94 10.62 7.72
C ARG A 187 -19.01 12.02 8.32
N MET A 188 -18.17 12.94 7.88
CA MET A 188 -18.04 14.29 8.45
C MET A 188 -18.73 15.37 7.61
N GLY A 189 -19.08 15.06 6.35
CA GLY A 189 -19.57 16.01 5.36
C GLY A 189 -18.45 16.84 4.71
N GLU A 190 -18.68 17.32 3.48
CA GLU A 190 -17.69 18.02 2.65
C GLU A 190 -17.01 19.20 3.37
N ALA A 191 -17.80 20.07 4.02
CA ALA A 191 -17.27 21.27 4.64
C ALA A 191 -16.33 20.96 5.82
N ARG A 192 -16.64 19.95 6.63
CA ARG A 192 -15.80 19.56 7.77
C ARG A 192 -14.59 18.75 7.31
N ALA A 193 -14.77 17.84 6.36
CA ALA A 193 -13.67 17.11 5.74
C ALA A 193 -12.66 18.07 5.09
N ALA A 194 -13.13 19.09 4.37
CA ALA A 194 -12.26 20.10 3.77
C ALA A 194 -11.43 20.88 4.79
N ARG A 195 -11.93 21.11 6.01
CA ARG A 195 -11.13 21.74 7.09
C ARG A 195 -10.19 20.75 7.78
N HIS A 196 -10.60 19.49 7.89
CA HIS A 196 -9.84 18.41 8.55
C HIS A 196 -8.63 17.97 7.74
N ILE A 197 -8.78 17.81 6.42
CA ILE A 197 -7.71 17.30 5.54
C ILE A 197 -6.61 18.37 5.39
N PRO A 198 -5.34 18.07 5.76
CA PRO A 198 -4.24 19.01 5.64
C PRO A 198 -3.94 19.42 4.19
N THR A 199 -3.39 20.62 4.01
CA THR A 199 -3.05 21.16 2.68
C THR A 199 -2.08 20.28 1.90
N TYR A 200 -1.07 19.69 2.56
CA TYR A 200 -0.12 18.80 1.88
C TYR A 200 -0.81 17.50 1.40
N ALA A 201 -1.75 16.96 2.17
CA ALA A 201 -2.48 15.75 1.78
C ALA A 201 -3.36 16.05 0.55
N LYS A 202 -4.03 17.21 0.52
CA LYS A 202 -4.76 17.67 -0.67
C LYS A 202 -3.84 17.84 -1.88
N ALA A 203 -2.62 18.35 -1.69
CA ALA A 203 -1.66 18.49 -2.78
C ALA A 203 -1.22 17.13 -3.34
N ILE A 204 -0.99 16.14 -2.48
CA ILE A 204 -0.67 14.76 -2.87
C ILE A 204 -1.83 14.11 -3.63
N MET A 205 -3.07 14.32 -3.19
CA MET A 205 -4.26 13.72 -3.82
C MET A 205 -4.71 14.44 -5.10
N ARG A 206 -4.28 15.69 -5.32
CA ARG A 206 -4.72 16.52 -6.46
C ARG A 206 -4.59 15.83 -7.84
N PRO A 207 -3.51 15.10 -8.16
CA PRO A 207 -3.39 14.43 -9.45
C PRO A 207 -4.48 13.39 -9.72
N TYR A 208 -5.15 12.88 -8.67
CA TYR A 208 -6.19 11.87 -8.76
C TYR A 208 -7.61 12.47 -8.78
N GLU A 209 -7.76 13.78 -8.58
CA GLU A 209 -9.06 14.39 -8.30
C GLU A 209 -10.12 14.12 -9.38
N ALA A 210 -9.75 14.17 -10.66
CA ALA A 210 -10.67 13.88 -11.75
C ALA A 210 -11.18 12.44 -11.72
N ALA A 211 -10.26 11.46 -11.65
CA ALA A 211 -10.60 10.04 -11.59
C ALA A 211 -11.40 9.69 -10.33
N MET A 212 -11.08 10.31 -9.20
CA MET A 212 -11.82 10.10 -7.95
C MET A 212 -13.25 10.63 -8.01
N ARG A 213 -13.49 11.76 -8.70
CA ARG A 213 -14.86 12.27 -8.91
C ARG A 213 -15.69 11.30 -9.75
N GLU A 214 -15.11 10.72 -10.78
CA GLU A 214 -15.77 9.69 -11.61
C GLU A 214 -16.11 8.45 -10.78
N LEU A 215 -15.15 7.97 -9.99
CA LEU A 215 -15.34 6.83 -9.10
C LEU A 215 -16.44 7.10 -8.05
N GLU A 216 -16.47 8.27 -7.42
CA GLU A 216 -17.52 8.64 -6.46
C GLU A 216 -18.91 8.65 -7.11
N VAL A 217 -19.03 9.08 -8.37
CA VAL A 217 -20.29 9.04 -9.12
C VAL A 217 -20.72 7.61 -9.40
N GLU A 218 -19.79 6.74 -9.82
CA GLU A 218 -20.06 5.32 -10.07
C GLU A 218 -20.55 4.61 -8.80
N MET A 219 -19.86 4.80 -7.67
CA MET A 219 -20.22 4.20 -6.38
C MET A 219 -21.61 4.64 -5.90
N ARG A 220 -22.00 5.90 -6.15
CA ARG A 220 -23.36 6.41 -5.85
C ARG A 220 -24.41 5.86 -6.82
N GLY A 221 -24.05 5.69 -8.10
CA GLY A 221 -24.92 5.14 -9.13
C GLY A 221 -25.31 3.68 -8.84
N VAL A 222 -24.34 2.87 -8.41
CA VAL A 222 -24.56 1.47 -7.99
C VAL A 222 -25.52 1.39 -6.79
N ALA A 223 -25.40 2.30 -5.82
CA ALA A 223 -26.31 2.37 -4.67
C ALA A 223 -27.76 2.74 -5.04
N SER A 224 -27.99 3.37 -6.20
CA SER A 224 -29.32 3.79 -6.67
C SER A 224 -30.07 2.74 -7.50
N GLY A 225 -29.53 1.52 -7.65
CA GLY A 225 -30.15 0.45 -8.45
C GLY A 225 -30.16 0.69 -9.96
N LYS A 226 -29.47 1.73 -10.45
CA LYS A 226 -29.28 1.98 -11.88
C LYS A 226 -28.08 1.17 -12.36
N SER A 227 -28.33 0.21 -13.26
CA SER A 227 -27.25 -0.49 -13.97
C SER A 227 -26.35 0.54 -14.67
N PRO A 228 -25.01 0.47 -14.52
CA PRO A 228 -24.13 1.49 -15.06
C PRO A 228 -24.13 1.43 -16.59
N ALA A 229 -24.90 2.30 -17.21
CA ALA A 229 -24.82 2.61 -18.63
C ALA A 229 -23.51 3.38 -18.87
N GLY A 230 -22.39 2.66 -18.93
CA GLY A 230 -21.05 3.24 -19.10
C GLY A 230 -19.88 2.32 -18.80
N SER A 231 -20.12 1.10 -18.32
CA SER A 231 -19.07 0.13 -17.96
C SER A 231 -18.18 -0.35 -19.12
N SER A 232 -18.43 0.04 -20.37
CA SER A 232 -17.67 -0.47 -21.51
C SER A 232 -16.27 0.15 -21.61
N THR A 233 -16.08 1.45 -21.40
CA THR A 233 -14.81 2.12 -21.73
C THR A 233 -13.68 1.81 -20.75
N LEU A 234 -13.96 1.77 -19.45
CA LEU A 234 -12.98 1.41 -18.41
C LEU A 234 -12.70 -0.10 -18.40
N VAL A 235 -13.70 -0.95 -18.63
CA VAL A 235 -13.50 -2.41 -18.73
C VAL A 235 -12.70 -2.76 -19.99
N GLU A 236 -12.93 -2.06 -21.10
CA GLU A 236 -12.24 -2.29 -22.36
C GLU A 236 -10.80 -1.73 -22.34
N ALA A 237 -10.58 -0.58 -21.70
CA ALA A 237 -9.25 -0.06 -21.40
C ALA A 237 -8.48 -1.00 -20.45
N CYS A 238 -9.16 -1.54 -19.43
CA CYS A 238 -8.57 -2.47 -18.47
C CYS A 238 -8.28 -3.84 -19.12
N ARG A 239 -9.14 -4.32 -20.02
CA ARG A 239 -8.92 -5.55 -20.79
C ARG A 239 -7.72 -5.41 -21.73
N LYS A 240 -7.53 -4.24 -22.34
CA LYS A 240 -6.33 -3.92 -23.13
C LYS A 240 -5.08 -3.87 -22.26
N SER A 241 -5.11 -3.15 -21.14
CA SER A 241 -3.96 -3.01 -20.24
C SER A 241 -3.53 -4.35 -19.61
N VAL A 242 -4.49 -5.15 -19.14
CA VAL A 242 -4.24 -6.50 -18.61
C VAL A 242 -3.77 -7.44 -19.73
N GLY A 243 -4.31 -7.32 -20.94
CA GLY A 243 -3.85 -8.06 -22.11
C GLY A 243 -2.39 -7.75 -22.47
N GLU A 244 -1.99 -6.47 -22.44
CA GLU A 244 -0.62 -6.02 -22.67
C GLU A 244 0.34 -6.42 -21.54
N GLN A 245 -0.11 -6.39 -20.28
CA GLN A 245 0.69 -6.85 -19.15
C GLN A 245 0.90 -8.37 -19.18
N LEU A 246 -0.14 -9.15 -19.52
CA LEU A 246 -0.04 -10.60 -19.65
C LEU A 246 0.81 -11.03 -20.85
N SER A 247 0.74 -10.30 -21.98
CA SER A 247 1.60 -10.57 -23.13
C SER A 247 3.07 -10.30 -22.79
N THR A 248 3.34 -9.19 -22.09
CA THR A 248 4.69 -8.83 -21.62
C THR A 248 5.24 -9.86 -20.62
N LEU A 249 4.39 -10.36 -19.72
CA LEU A 249 4.74 -11.43 -18.79
C LEU A 249 5.05 -12.74 -19.52
N ARG A 250 4.25 -13.10 -20.53
CA ARG A 250 4.46 -14.32 -21.33
C ARG A 250 5.80 -14.27 -22.08
N THR A 251 6.15 -13.13 -22.66
CA THR A 251 7.45 -12.93 -23.33
C THR A 251 8.61 -13.09 -22.34
N ARG A 252 8.52 -12.46 -21.16
CA ARG A 252 9.58 -12.56 -20.12
C ARG A 252 9.73 -13.98 -19.57
N VAL A 253 8.63 -14.71 -19.38
CA VAL A 253 8.69 -16.12 -18.94
C VAL A 253 9.37 -17.00 -19.99
N HIS A 254 9.07 -16.79 -21.28
CA HIS A 254 9.74 -17.49 -22.38
C HIS A 254 11.24 -17.18 -22.45
N GLU A 255 11.65 -15.92 -22.28
CA GLU A 255 13.07 -15.54 -22.25
C GLU A 255 13.84 -16.15 -21.07
N LEU A 256 13.19 -16.23 -19.89
CA LEU A 256 13.78 -16.85 -18.70
C LEU A 256 13.91 -18.38 -18.85
N TRP A 257 12.97 -19.02 -19.54
CA TRP A 257 13.05 -20.45 -19.86
C TRP A 257 14.13 -20.76 -20.89
N ALA A 258 14.25 -19.94 -21.95
CA ALA A 258 15.26 -20.11 -22.99
C ALA A 258 16.70 -19.90 -22.50
N LYS A 259 16.89 -19.17 -21.39
CA LYS A 259 18.21 -18.98 -20.74
C LYS A 259 18.60 -20.11 -19.77
N ARG A 260 17.67 -21.01 -19.45
CA ARG A 260 17.88 -22.16 -18.55
C ARG A 260 18.04 -23.51 -19.29
N SER A 261 17.78 -23.53 -20.59
CA SER A 261 18.07 -24.62 -21.53
C SER A 261 19.36 -24.34 -22.29
#